data_AF-A0A7C0UKV2-F1
#
_entry.id   AF-A0A7C0UKV2-F1
#
_cell.length_a   1.000
_cell.length_b   1.000
_cell.length_c   1.000
_cell.angle_alpha   90.00
_cell.angle_beta   90.00
_cell.angle_gamma   90.00
#
_symmetry.space_group_name_H-M   'P 1'
#
loop_
_entity.id
_entity.type
_entity.pdbx_description
1 polymer ?
#
loop_
_entity_poly.entity_id
_entity_poly.type
_entity_poly.pdbx_seq_one_letter_code
_entity_poly.pdbx_strand_id
1 'polypeptide(L)'
;MRNTLKILALPLIFFAVFVSLWLIWKIFQLPQEQELIEIVKYYFNLYGYWMVFISAIIEGVLLVGWYYPGSLVIFLGVIFAGKDLTQVVLVVSLVTVGLFLAQLFNYVLGKYGWYKLFFEIWLERANRKFAKAFYKIRA
;
A
#
# COMPACT_ATOMS: atom_id res chain seq x y z
N MET A 1 11.26 -37.99 -10.53
CA MET A 1 12.11 -36.87 -11.03
C MET A 1 11.35 -35.59 -11.38
N ARG A 2 10.15 -35.63 -11.99
CA ARG A 2 9.40 -34.39 -12.36
C ARG A 2 8.96 -33.52 -11.18
N ASN A 3 8.74 -34.10 -9.99
CA ASN A 3 8.37 -33.36 -8.77
C ASN A 3 9.57 -32.69 -8.08
N THR A 4 10.75 -33.31 -8.05
CA THR A 4 11.95 -32.73 -7.43
C THR A 4 12.47 -31.52 -8.22
N LEU A 5 12.38 -31.55 -9.55
CA LEU A 5 12.71 -30.40 -10.41
C LEU A 5 11.78 -29.19 -10.20
N LYS A 6 10.49 -29.42 -9.91
CA LYS A 6 9.55 -28.34 -9.58
C LYS A 6 9.80 -27.73 -8.20
N ILE A 7 10.22 -28.53 -7.23
CA ILE A 7 10.58 -28.06 -5.89
C ILE A 7 11.85 -27.19 -5.93
N LEU A 8 12.81 -27.54 -6.81
CA LEU A 8 14.02 -26.75 -7.06
C LEU A 8 13.78 -25.49 -7.90
N ALA A 9 12.72 -25.45 -8.71
CA ALA A 9 12.42 -24.28 -9.53
C ALA A 9 12.11 -23.03 -8.69
N LEU A 10 11.44 -23.20 -7.55
CA LEU A 10 11.07 -22.08 -6.66
C LEU A 10 12.32 -21.34 -6.12
N PRO A 11 13.29 -21.99 -5.43
CA PRO A 11 14.49 -21.31 -4.96
C PRO A 11 15.35 -20.77 -6.11
N LEU A 12 15.36 -21.43 -7.27
CA LEU A 12 16.09 -20.94 -8.44
C LEU A 12 15.50 -19.63 -9.00
N ILE A 13 14.17 -19.51 -9.01
CA ILE A 13 13.49 -18.27 -9.41
C ILE A 13 13.79 -17.15 -8.42
N PHE A 14 13.70 -17.42 -7.11
CA PHE A 14 14.08 -16.43 -6.09
C PHE A 14 15.52 -15.98 -6.24
N PHE A 15 16.44 -16.91 -6.50
CA PHE A 15 17.84 -16.61 -6.74
C PHE A 15 18.03 -15.75 -8.01
N ALA A 16 17.37 -16.11 -9.12
CA ALA A 16 17.43 -15.34 -10.35
C ALA A 16 16.88 -13.92 -10.19
N VAL A 17 15.78 -13.75 -9.45
CA VAL A 17 15.23 -12.43 -9.10
C VAL A 17 16.20 -11.63 -8.24
N PHE A 18 16.82 -12.26 -7.24
CA PHE A 18 17.78 -11.56 -6.37
C PHE A 18 19.02 -11.11 -7.15
N VAL A 19 19.57 -11.97 -8.00
CA VAL A 19 20.71 -11.65 -8.86
C VAL A 19 20.35 -10.55 -9.86
N SER A 20 19.15 -10.56 -10.44
CA SER A 20 18.74 -9.51 -11.38
C SER A 20 18.60 -8.16 -10.67
N LEU A 21 18.02 -8.11 -9.47
CA LEU A 21 17.95 -6.89 -8.65
C LEU A 21 19.35 -6.38 -8.30
N TRP A 22 20.26 -7.26 -7.90
CA TRP A 22 21.64 -6.90 -7.60
C TRP A 22 22.38 -6.34 -8.82
N LEU A 23 22.21 -6.95 -10.00
CA LEU A 23 22.79 -6.47 -11.25
C LEU A 23 22.23 -5.10 -11.63
N ILE A 24 20.91 -4.89 -11.52
CA ILE A 24 20.28 -3.58 -11.76
C ILE A 24 20.93 -2.54 -10.84
N TRP A 25 21.04 -2.83 -9.53
CA TRP A 25 21.65 -1.90 -8.59
C TRP A 25 23.06 -1.49 -8.97
N LYS A 26 23.87 -2.46 -9.43
CA LYS A 26 25.25 -2.24 -9.84
C LYS A 26 25.37 -1.51 -11.18
N ILE A 27 24.56 -1.88 -12.18
CA ILE A 27 24.57 -1.29 -13.52
C ILE A 27 24.12 0.18 -13.47
N PHE A 28 23.06 0.47 -12.70
CA PHE A 28 22.51 1.81 -12.55
C PHE A 28 23.22 2.66 -11.49
N GLN A 29 24.29 2.14 -10.86
CA GLN A 29 25.06 2.84 -9.81
C GLN A 29 24.15 3.46 -8.75
N LEU A 30 23.15 2.69 -8.30
CA LEU A 30 22.19 3.19 -7.33
C LEU A 30 22.89 3.54 -6.00
N PRO A 31 22.42 4.57 -5.27
CA PRO A 31 23.11 5.09 -4.09
C PRO A 31 23.33 4.03 -3.03
N GLN A 32 24.42 4.17 -2.27
CA GLN A 32 24.69 3.28 -1.14
C GLN A 32 23.71 3.54 0.01
N GLU A 33 23.56 2.56 0.91
CA GLU A 33 22.59 2.62 2.02
C GLU A 33 22.70 3.93 2.84
N GLN A 34 23.93 4.38 3.10
CA GLN A 34 24.20 5.61 3.85
C GLN A 34 23.70 6.86 3.11
N GLU A 35 23.99 6.95 1.81
CA GLU A 35 23.52 8.05 0.95
C GLU A 35 21.99 8.04 0.85
N LEU A 36 21.36 6.87 0.75
CA LEU A 36 19.89 6.77 0.76
C LEU A 36 19.29 7.32 2.06
N ILE A 37 19.88 7.00 3.21
CA ILE A 37 19.41 7.52 4.51
C ILE A 37 19.55 9.04 4.57
N GLU A 38 20.67 9.59 4.08
CA GLU A 38 20.88 11.04 4.03
C GLU A 38 19.88 11.74 3.12
N ILE A 39 19.62 11.18 1.94
CA ILE A 39 18.61 11.67 1.01
C ILE A 39 17.23 11.68 1.67
N VAL A 40 16.83 10.57 2.29
CA VAL A 40 15.53 10.47 2.98
C VAL A 40 15.43 11.49 4.12
N LYS A 41 16.48 11.63 4.94
CA LYS A 41 16.53 12.64 6.02
C LYS A 41 16.42 14.05 5.48
N TYR A 42 17.11 14.36 4.39
CA TYR A 42 17.06 15.67 3.75
C TYR A 42 15.64 16.01 3.31
N TYR A 43 14.97 15.08 2.61
CA TYR A 43 13.57 15.28 2.21
C TYR A 43 12.62 15.37 3.39
N PHE A 44 12.81 14.58 4.45
CA PHE A 44 12.00 14.66 5.67
C PHE A 44 12.19 15.99 6.41
N ASN A 45 13.39 16.56 6.40
CA ASN A 45 13.61 17.88 6.99
C ASN A 45 12.91 18.99 6.20
N LEU A 46 12.83 18.88 4.88
CA LEU A 46 12.16 19.87 4.04
C LEU A 46 10.64 19.72 4.03
N TYR A 47 10.14 18.49 3.92
CA TYR A 47 8.75 18.20 3.60
C TYR A 47 8.08 17.23 4.58
N GLY A 48 8.72 16.83 5.69
CA GLY A 48 8.27 15.75 6.56
C GLY A 48 6.80 15.86 6.98
N TYR A 49 6.35 17.04 7.41
CA TYR A 49 4.95 17.24 7.79
C TYR A 49 3.97 17.05 6.64
N TRP A 50 4.29 17.60 5.45
CA TRP A 50 3.46 17.42 4.27
C TRP A 50 3.47 15.98 3.76
N MET A 51 4.64 15.34 3.75
CA MET A 51 4.78 13.94 3.37
C MET A 51 3.96 13.05 4.27
N VAL A 52 4.05 13.22 5.59
CA VAL A 52 3.27 12.43 6.56
C VAL A 52 1.76 12.69 6.38
N PHE A 53 1.35 13.95 6.24
CA PHE A 53 -0.06 14.30 6.07
C PHE A 53 -0.66 13.69 4.81
N ILE A 54 -0.01 13.86 3.66
CA ILE A 54 -0.45 13.30 2.38
C ILE A 54 -0.42 11.77 2.44
N SER A 55 0.63 11.19 3.02
CA SER A 55 0.73 9.74 3.19
C SER A 55 -0.41 9.17 4.02
N ALA A 56 -0.79 9.85 5.10
CA ALA A 56 -1.92 9.46 5.94
C ALA A 56 -3.26 9.52 5.19
N ILE A 57 -3.45 10.53 4.33
CA ILE A 57 -4.63 10.58 3.46
C ILE A 57 -4.64 9.38 2.51
N ILE A 58 -3.55 9.18 1.75
CA ILE A 58 -3.45 8.09 0.75
C ILE A 58 -3.62 6.71 1.41
N GLU A 59 -2.97 6.48 2.53
CA GLU A 59 -3.08 5.26 3.33
C GLU A 59 -4.53 5.00 3.76
N GLY A 60 -5.23 6.04 4.21
CA GLY A 60 -6.60 5.92 4.69
C GLY A 60 -7.65 5.73 3.58
N VAL A 61 -7.32 6.01 2.32
CA VAL A 61 -8.26 5.84 1.20
C VAL A 61 -8.37 4.37 0.83
N LEU A 62 -9.61 3.89 0.72
CA LEU A 62 -9.94 2.50 0.42
C LEU A 62 -9.31 2.05 -0.91
N LEU A 63 -8.73 0.84 -0.92
CA LEU A 63 -7.91 0.23 -1.99
C LEU A 63 -6.58 0.92 -2.31
N VAL A 64 -6.44 2.24 -2.14
CA VAL A 64 -5.19 2.93 -2.46
C VAL A 64 -4.10 2.60 -1.44
N GLY A 65 -4.45 2.57 -0.15
CA GLY A 65 -3.53 2.14 0.92
C GLY A 65 -3.02 0.71 0.80
N TRP A 66 -3.60 -0.14 -0.06
CA TRP A 66 -3.05 -1.49 -0.32
C TRP A 66 -1.82 -1.48 -1.23
N TYR A 67 -1.68 -0.45 -2.06
CA TYR A 67 -0.56 -0.31 -3.00
C TYR A 67 0.50 0.68 -2.50
N TYR A 68 0.11 1.61 -1.64
CA TYR A 68 0.99 2.64 -1.11
C TYR A 68 1.33 2.33 0.36
N PRO A 69 2.60 2.10 0.73
CA PRO A 69 2.99 1.80 2.10
C PRO A 69 3.12 3.07 2.93
N GLY A 70 2.03 3.83 3.09
CA GLY A 70 2.01 5.11 3.79
C GLY A 70 2.30 5.00 5.28
N SER A 71 1.97 3.86 5.88
CA SER A 71 2.36 3.53 7.26
C SER A 71 3.88 3.65 7.51
N LEU A 72 4.73 3.27 6.56
CA LEU A 72 6.18 3.45 6.68
C LEU A 72 6.56 4.93 6.78
N VAL A 73 5.97 5.78 5.95
CA VAL A 73 6.23 7.23 5.95
C VAL A 73 5.76 7.87 7.25
N ILE A 74 4.59 7.44 7.75
CA ILE A 74 4.05 7.90 9.05
C ILE A 74 4.99 7.51 10.20
N PHE A 75 5.46 6.25 10.23
CA PHE A 75 6.40 5.79 11.25
C PHE A 75 7.72 6.55 11.20
N LEU A 76 8.28 6.75 10.00
CA LEU A 76 9.49 7.55 9.82
C LEU A 76 9.31 8.99 10.30
N GLY A 77 8.13 9.59 10.07
CA GLY A 77 7.81 10.92 10.58
C GLY A 77 7.88 11.02 12.11
N VAL A 78 7.36 10.01 12.82
CA VAL A 78 7.43 9.97 14.29
C VAL A 78 8.86 9.70 14.77
N ILE A 79 9.60 8.81 14.10
CA ILE A 79 11.00 8.52 14.43
C ILE A 79 11.88 9.77 14.26
N PHE A 80 11.70 10.51 13.16
CA PHE A 80 12.49 11.70 12.87
C PHE A 80 12.12 12.91 13.74
N ALA A 81 10.89 12.99 14.26
CA ALA A 81 10.53 13.96 15.31
C ALA A 81 11.35 13.76 16.61
N GLY A 82 11.90 12.56 16.82
CA GLY A 82 12.86 12.27 17.87
C GLY A 82 12.28 12.45 19.27
N LYS A 83 12.97 13.24 20.12
CA LYS A 83 12.57 13.49 21.52
C LYS A 83 11.77 14.78 21.70
N ASP A 84 11.51 15.53 20.63
CA ASP A 84 10.74 16.76 20.71
C ASP A 84 9.25 16.41 20.79
N LEU A 85 8.69 16.52 22.00
CA LEU A 85 7.28 16.21 22.26
C LEU A 85 6.35 17.06 21.39
N THR A 86 6.71 18.31 21.11
CA THR A 86 5.87 19.23 20.32
C THR A 86 5.77 18.74 18.88
N GLN A 87 6.90 18.30 18.31
CA GLN A 87 6.94 17.77 16.95
C GLN A 87 6.18 16.45 16.84
N VAL A 88 6.34 15.56 17.81
CA VAL A 88 5.60 14.29 17.85
C VAL A 88 4.09 14.55 17.89
N VAL A 89 3.63 15.46 18.77
CA VAL A 89 2.21 15.83 18.84
C VAL A 89 1.72 16.42 17.53
N LEU A 90 2.51 17.28 16.88
CA LEU A 90 2.16 17.86 15.58
C LEU A 90 2.02 16.78 14.50
N VAL A 91 2.99 15.87 14.40
CA VAL A 91 2.99 14.75 13.44
C VAL A 91 1.75 13.87 13.66
N VAL A 92 1.49 13.46 14.91
CA VAL A 92 0.32 12.64 15.25
C VAL A 92 -1.00 13.37 14.93
N SER A 93 -1.07 14.67 15.18
CA SER A 93 -2.24 15.49 14.85
C SER A 93 -2.48 15.53 13.34
N LEU A 94 -1.42 15.77 12.55
CA LEU A 94 -1.49 15.75 11.08
C LEU A 94 -1.94 14.40 10.55
N VAL A 95 -1.39 13.30 11.07
CA VAL A 95 -1.83 11.93 10.71
C VAL A 95 -3.31 11.74 11.01
N THR A 96 -3.75 12.16 12.20
CA THR A 96 -5.15 12.03 12.64
C THR A 96 -6.09 12.78 11.71
N VAL A 97 -5.76 14.03 11.38
CA VAL A 97 -6.55 14.85 10.44
C VAL A 97 -6.53 14.23 9.04
N GLY A 98 -5.38 13.74 8.56
CA GLY A 98 -5.24 13.11 7.26
C GLY A 98 -6.10 11.84 7.14
N LEU A 99 -6.06 10.97 8.14
CA LEU A 99 -6.90 9.78 8.21
C LEU A 99 -8.39 10.14 8.30
N PHE A 100 -8.75 11.17 9.08
CA PHE A 100 -10.12 11.65 9.15
C PHE A 100 -10.64 12.14 7.79
N LEU A 101 -9.83 12.90 7.05
CA LEU A 101 -10.16 13.32 5.68
C LEU A 101 -10.30 12.12 4.74
N ALA A 102 -9.45 11.11 4.88
CA ALA A 102 -9.58 9.89 4.09
C ALA A 102 -10.90 9.15 4.38
N GLN A 103 -11.35 9.14 5.64
CA GLN A 103 -12.67 8.59 5.98
C GLN A 103 -13.82 9.39 5.37
N LEU A 104 -13.74 10.72 5.38
CA LEU A 104 -14.72 11.56 4.67
C LEU A 104 -14.73 11.26 3.17
N PHE A 105 -13.55 11.11 2.56
CA PHE A 105 -13.43 10.76 1.15
C PHE A 105 -14.04 9.38 0.87
N ASN A 106 -13.75 8.38 1.70
CA ASN A 106 -14.33 7.05 1.61
C ASN A 106 -15.87 7.08 1.76
N TYR A 107 -16.39 7.92 2.67
CA TYR A 107 -17.83 8.10 2.82
C TYR A 107 -18.49 8.69 1.56
N VAL A 108 -17.91 9.77 1.01
CA VAL A 108 -18.40 10.42 -0.22
C VAL A 108 -18.34 9.43 -1.38
N LEU A 109 -17.21 8.75 -1.56
CA LEU A 109 -17.03 7.71 -2.54
C LEU A 109 -18.06 6.58 -2.37
N GLY A 110 -18.24 6.08 -1.15
CA GLY A 110 -19.23 5.05 -0.82
C GLY A 110 -20.64 5.46 -1.22
N LYS A 111 -21.05 6.67 -0.84
CA LYS A 111 -22.38 7.23 -1.09
C LYS A 111 -22.68 7.44 -2.58
N TYR A 112 -21.71 7.96 -3.34
CA TYR A 112 -21.96 8.39 -4.73
C TYR A 112 -21.45 7.44 -5.81
N GLY A 113 -20.42 6.63 -5.54
CA GLY A 113 -19.74 5.81 -6.55
C GLY A 113 -19.82 4.31 -6.26
N TRP A 114 -19.25 3.88 -5.14
CA TRP A 114 -18.98 2.46 -4.90
C TRP A 114 -20.24 1.64 -4.70
N TYR A 115 -21.33 2.23 -4.19
CA TYR A 115 -22.62 1.56 -4.12
C TYR A 115 -23.05 1.00 -5.48
N LYS A 116 -22.88 1.75 -6.59
CA LYS A 116 -23.27 1.28 -7.93
C LYS A 116 -22.38 0.15 -8.43
N LEU A 117 -21.06 0.33 -8.31
CA LEU A 117 -20.06 -0.67 -8.72
C LEU A 117 -20.23 -1.99 -7.96
N PHE A 118 -20.39 -1.95 -6.64
CA PHE A 118 -20.56 -3.16 -5.85
C PHE A 118 -21.93 -3.80 -6.04
N PHE A 119 -23.00 -3.01 -6.21
CA PHE A 119 -24.33 -3.57 -6.42
C PHE A 119 -24.42 -4.33 -7.75
N GLU A 120 -23.87 -3.79 -8.84
CA GLU A 120 -23.86 -4.47 -10.14
C GLU A 120 -23.03 -5.77 -10.09
N ILE A 121 -21.81 -5.72 -9.57
CA ILE A 121 -20.93 -6.89 -9.48
C ILE A 121 -21.53 -7.97 -8.56
N TRP A 122 -22.13 -7.56 -7.44
CA TRP A 122 -22.73 -8.50 -6.49
C TRP A 122 -24.01 -9.12 -7.04
N LEU A 123 -24.90 -8.31 -7.65
CA LEU A 123 -26.15 -8.79 -8.25
C LEU A 123 -25.87 -9.78 -9.39
N GLU A 124 -24.86 -9.51 -10.22
CA GLU A 124 -24.48 -10.41 -11.30
C GLU A 124 -23.96 -11.76 -10.76
N ARG A 125 -23.15 -11.74 -9.70
CA ARG A 125 -22.69 -12.98 -9.03
C ARG A 125 -23.84 -13.75 -8.38
N ALA A 126 -24.78 -13.05 -7.73
CA ALA A 126 -25.95 -13.66 -7.13
C ALA A 126 -26.81 -14.34 -8.21
N ASN A 127 -27.12 -13.64 -9.31
CA ASN A 127 -27.88 -14.20 -10.43
C ASN A 127 -27.22 -15.43 -11.03
N ARG A 128 -25.89 -15.43 -11.23
CA ARG A 128 -25.19 -16.63 -11.73
C ARG A 128 -25.31 -17.83 -10.78
N LYS A 129 -25.28 -17.61 -9.45
CA LYS A 129 -25.48 -18.70 -8.47
C LYS A 129 -26.91 -19.23 -8.51
N PHE A 130 -27.90 -18.34 -8.56
CA PHE A 130 -29.32 -18.73 -8.66
C PHE A 130 -29.62 -19.46 -9.97
N ALA A 131 -29.11 -18.97 -11.11
CA ALA A 131 -29.28 -19.62 -12.41
C ALA A 131 -28.69 -21.05 -12.43
N LYS A 132 -27.50 -21.24 -11.85
CA LYS A 132 -26.89 -22.57 -11.70
C LYS A 132 -27.71 -23.50 -10.78
N ALA A 133 -28.25 -22.97 -9.68
CA ALA A 133 -29.09 -23.74 -8.77
C ALA A 133 -30.42 -24.15 -9.44
N PHE A 134 -31.03 -23.25 -10.20
CA PHE A 134 -32.29 -23.50 -10.90
C PHE A 134 -32.14 -24.56 -12.00
N TYR A 135 -31.04 -24.52 -12.77
CA TYR A 135 -30.75 -25.54 -13.79
C TYR A 135 -30.57 -26.94 -13.18
N LYS A 136 -30.02 -27.03 -11.96
CA LYS A 136 -29.79 -28.30 -11.25
C LYS A 136 -31.07 -28.92 -10.67
N ILE A 137 -32.15 -28.14 -10.49
CA ILE A 137 -33.45 -28.63 -9.99
C ILE A 137 -34.35 -29.11 -11.15
N ARG A 138 -34.10 -28.61 -12.37
CA ARG A 138 -34.91 -28.91 -13.57
C ARG A 138 -34.33 -30.03 -14.44
N ALA A 139 -33.13 -30.50 -14.14
CA ALA A 139 -32.46 -31.66 -14.75
C ALA A 139 -32.56 -32.87 -13.81
#